data_AF-A0A961PYP7-F1
#
_entry.id   AF-A0A961PYP7-F1
#
_cell.length_a   1.000
_cell.length_b   1.000
_cell.length_c   1.000
_cell.angle_alpha   90.00
_cell.angle_beta   90.00
_cell.angle_gamma   90.00
#
_symmetry.space_group_name_H-M   'P 1'
#
loop_
_entity.id
_entity.type
_entity.pdbx_description
1 polymer ?
#
loop_
_entity_poly.entity_id
_entity_poly.type
_entity_poly.pdbx_seq_one_letter_code
_entity_poly.pdbx_strand_id
1 'polypeptide(L)' 'MLLPIAFAFGMILGWQRATRRGGDRLDKWQYGIAHGIAFTLLALALTILARRVGLI' A
#
# COMPACT_ATOMS: atom_id res chain seq x y z
N MET A 1 6.03 13.37 0.76
CA MET A 1 4.79 13.16 -0.03
C MET A 1 4.65 11.72 -0.56
N LEU A 2 5.73 10.98 -0.85
CA LEU A 2 5.67 9.63 -1.43
C LEU A 2 4.92 8.58 -0.56
N LEU A 3 5.19 8.54 0.75
CA LEU A 3 4.64 7.48 1.61
C LEU A 3 3.10 7.53 1.76
N PRO A 4 2.44 8.69 2.01
CA PRO A 4 0.98 8.76 2.02
C PRO A 4 0.35 8.37 0.67
N ILE A 5 1.01 8.68 -0.45
CA ILE A 5 0.53 8.31 -1.79
C ILE A 5 0.62 6.79 -1.98
N ALA A 6 1.75 6.18 -1.61
CA ALA A 6 1.92 4.72 -1.65
C ALA A 6 0.88 4.00 -0.77
N PHE A 7 0.63 4.53 0.43
CA PHE A 7 -0.40 4.01 1.32
C PHE A 7 -1.79 4.07 0.68
N ALA A 8 -2.19 5.23 0.17
CA ALA A 8 -3.51 5.42 -0.44
C ALA A 8 -3.71 4.49 -1.64
N PHE A 9 -2.67 4.34 -2.48
CA PHE A 9 -2.69 3.43 -3.62
C PHE A 9 -2.86 1.96 -3.18
N GLY A 10 -2.05 1.51 -2.21
CA GLY A 10 -2.18 0.17 -1.65
C GLY A 10 -3.57 -0.06 -1.04
N MET A 11 -4.09 0.94 -0.31
CA MET A 11 -5.39 0.86 0.33
C MET A 11 -6.54 0.70 -0.68
N ILE A 12 -6.53 1.47 -1.76
CA ILE A 12 -7.53 1.36 -2.83
C ILE A 12 -7.49 -0.05 -3.46
N LEU A 13 -6.30 -0.58 -3.74
CA LEU A 13 -6.14 -1.92 -4.31
C LEU A 13 -6.63 -3.02 -3.35
N GLY A 14 -6.29 -2.92 -2.07
CA GLY A 14 -6.77 -3.86 -1.04
C GLY A 14 -8.29 -3.84 -0.92
N TRP A 15 -8.88 -2.64 -0.88
CA TRP A 15 -10.32 -2.44 -0.82
C TRP A 15 -11.05 -3.03 -2.03
N GLN A 16 -10.54 -2.77 -3.25
CA GLN A 16 -11.10 -3.33 -4.48
C GLN A 16 -11.01 -4.87 -4.49
N ARG A 17 -9.90 -5.43 -4.01
CA ARG A 17 -9.72 -6.89 -3.93
C ARG A 17 -10.69 -7.53 -2.94
N ALA A 18 -10.91 -6.92 -1.77
CA ALA A 18 -11.92 -7.37 -0.82
C ALA A 18 -13.35 -7.25 -1.39
N THR A 19 -13.64 -6.16 -2.08
CA THR A 19 -14.93 -5.92 -2.74
C THR A 19 -15.22 -6.98 -3.81
N ARG A 20 -14.25 -7.32 -4.65
CA ARG A 20 -14.39 -8.38 -5.67
C ARG A 20 -14.59 -9.77 -5.08
N ARG A 21 -14.20 -9.99 -3.82
CA ARG A 21 -14.36 -11.25 -3.11
C ARG A 21 -15.65 -11.31 -2.28
N GLY A 22 -16.50 -10.28 -2.37
CA GLY A 22 -17.75 -10.22 -1.61
C GLY A 22 -17.55 -9.96 -0.10
N GLY A 23 -16.36 -9.49 0.31
CA GLY A 23 -16.07 -9.19 1.71
C GLY A 23 -16.96 -8.08 2.26
N ASP A 24 -17.19 -8.10 3.56
CA ASP A 24 -17.99 -7.11 4.26
C ASP A 24 -17.25 -5.77 4.44
N ARG A 25 -17.81 -4.85 5.24
CA ARG A 25 -17.17 -3.55 5.48
C ARG A 25 -15.87 -3.69 6.28
N LEU A 26 -15.80 -4.59 7.25
CA LEU A 26 -14.62 -4.80 8.07
C LEU A 26 -13.50 -5.45 7.25
N ASP A 27 -13.85 -6.43 6.41
CA ASP A 27 -12.93 -7.08 5.48
C ASP A 27 -12.28 -6.05 4.56
N LYS A 28 -13.09 -5.14 3.99
CA LYS A 28 -12.59 -4.08 3.11
C LYS A 28 -11.61 -3.15 3.81
N TRP A 29 -11.89 -2.76 5.06
CA TRP A 29 -10.96 -1.96 5.87
C TRP A 29 -9.68 -2.72 6.19
N GLN A 30 -9.78 -3.98 6.63
CA GLN A 30 -8.62 -4.80 6.96
C GLN A 30 -7.74 -5.03 5.73
N TYR A 31 -8.32 -5.42 4.60
CA TYR A 31 -7.58 -5.64 3.36
C TYR A 31 -6.98 -4.35 2.83
N GLY A 32 -7.74 -3.24 2.86
CA GLY A 32 -7.27 -1.93 2.47
C GLY A 32 -6.06 -1.49 3.32
N ILE A 33 -6.19 -1.48 4.63
CA ILE A 33 -5.10 -1.09 5.54
C ILE A 33 -3.88 -2.01 5.37
N ALA A 34 -4.07 -3.32 5.27
CA ALA A 34 -2.98 -4.27 5.06
C ALA A 34 -2.21 -3.97 3.75
N HIS A 35 -2.92 -3.72 2.65
CA HIS A 35 -2.26 -3.37 1.39
C HIS A 35 -1.63 -1.98 1.44
N GLY A 36 -2.26 -1.01 2.11
CA GLY A 36 -1.69 0.32 2.30
C GLY A 36 -0.36 0.25 3.06
N ILE A 37 -0.30 -0.50 4.17
CA ILE A 37 0.93 -0.74 4.92
C ILE A 37 1.98 -1.42 4.05
N ALA A 38 1.62 -2.49 3.34
CA ALA A 38 2.55 -3.21 2.47
C ALA A 38 3.17 -2.31 1.40
N PHE A 39 2.37 -1.47 0.74
CA PHE A 39 2.86 -0.53 -0.26
C PHE A 39 3.72 0.58 0.33
N THR A 40 3.39 1.09 1.52
CA THR A 40 4.22 2.05 2.23
C THR A 40 5.59 1.47 2.57
N LEU A 41 5.63 0.24 3.08
CA LEU A 41 6.88 -0.45 3.39
C LEU A 41 7.71 -0.69 2.13
N LEU A 42 7.06 -1.10 1.03
CA LEU A 42 7.73 -1.28 -0.26
C LEU A 42 8.31 0.04 -0.78
N ALA A 43 7.54 1.13 -0.75
CA ALA A 43 8.00 2.44 -1.17
C ALA A 43 9.18 2.94 -0.31
N LEU A 44 9.13 2.73 1.00
CA LEU A 44 10.22 3.06 1.91
C LEU A 44 11.49 2.25 1.58
N ALA A 45 11.36 0.93 1.42
CA ALA A 45 12.49 0.06 1.09
C ALA A 45 13.12 0.44 -0.25
N LEU A 46 12.31 0.70 -1.28
CA LEU A 46 12.78 1.14 -2.59
C LEU A 46 13.44 2.51 -2.52
N THR A 47 12.91 3.45 -1.72
CA THR A 47 13.51 4.77 -1.52
C THR A 47 14.89 4.65 -0.87
N ILE A 48 15.02 3.82 0.16
CA ILE A 48 16.31 3.56 0.82
C ILE A 48 17.28 2.94 -0.19
N LEU A 49 16.85 1.92 -0.94
CA LEU A 49 17.69 1.25 -1.93
C LEU A 49 18.15 2.22 -3.03
N ALA A 50 17.23 2.99 -3.61
CA ALA A 50 17.53 3.98 -4.64
C ALA A 50 18.57 5.00 -4.15
N ARG A 51 18.43 5.46 -2.91
CA ARG A 51 19.41 6.35 -2.29
C ARG A 51 20.77 5.68 -2.04
N ARG A 52 20.79 4.39 -1.70
CA ARG A 52 22.03 3.62 -1.50
C ARG A 52 22.81 3.40 -2.79
N VAL A 53 22.12 3.27 -3.93
CA VAL A 53 22.75 3.09 -5.25
C VAL A 53 22.96 4.40 -6.01
N GLY A 54 22.63 5.54 -5.40
CA GLY A 54 22.85 6.87 -6.00
C GLY A 54 21.85 7.27 -7.09
N LEU A 55 20.66 6.65 -7.14
CA LEU A 55 19.59 7.01 -8.07
C LEU A 55 18.84 8.29 -7.66
N ILE A 56 18.78 8.58 -6.35
CA ILE A 56 18.12 9.76 -5.74
C ILE A 56 18.91 10.28 -4.54
#